data_AF-B8FKP7-F1
#
_entry.id   AF-B8FKP7-F1
#
_cell.length_a   1.000
_cell.length_b   1.000
_cell.length_c   1.000
_cell.angle_alpha   90.00
_cell.angle_beta   90.00
_cell.angle_gamma   90.00
#
_symmetry.space_group_name_H-M   'P 1'
#
loop_
_entity.id
_entity.type
_entity.pdbx_description
1 polymer ?
#
loop_
_entity_poly.entity_id
_entity_poly.type
_entity_poly.pdbx_seq_one_letter_code
_entity_poly.pdbx_strand_id
1 'polypeptide(L)'
;MKITGIEIAEIPCAFDRKGNLDWAAAGGPPFQTVDLFKIEQFTIDRIWELYKNAYGELSKGLFLRNVFSFQKYVRWILFVNDSKIIEAFAFFKKHQNGTKLGIICANFKKMDARDAVIDFLRLVFHVEGVFGEVSDRVEARLSGYVPIVDPQLAKRILHPKQIQIDGDGKHYTRDLRNIGVVKKMMVGKPVNLP
;
A
#
# COMPACT_ATOMS: atom_id res chain seq x y z
N MET A 1 -0.21 -8.79 20.47
CA MET A 1 -0.03 -7.32 20.44
C MET A 1 -1.41 -6.70 20.23
N LYS A 2 -2.00 -6.04 21.24
CA LYS A 2 -3.23 -5.26 21.05
C LYS A 2 -2.88 -4.08 20.15
N ILE A 3 -3.52 -3.96 19.00
CA ILE A 3 -3.39 -2.76 18.16
C ILE A 3 -4.17 -1.68 18.91
N THR A 4 -3.44 -0.70 19.46
CA THR A 4 -4.00 0.36 20.31
C THR A 4 -4.69 1.47 19.53
N GLY A 5 -4.59 1.45 18.19
CA GLY A 5 -5.26 2.35 17.28
C GLY A 5 -4.71 2.22 15.86
N ILE A 6 -5.43 2.78 14.89
CA ILE A 6 -5.02 2.94 13.49
C ILE A 6 -4.66 4.41 13.28
N GLU A 7 -3.53 4.66 12.64
CA GLU A 7 -3.11 5.99 12.23
C GLU A 7 -3.75 6.32 10.89
N ILE A 8 -4.59 7.35 10.82
CA ILE A 8 -5.28 7.79 9.61
C ILE A 8 -4.78 9.16 9.20
N ALA A 9 -4.38 9.30 7.94
CA ALA A 9 -4.06 10.57 7.30
C ALA A 9 -4.97 10.77 6.10
N GLU A 10 -5.68 11.90 6.06
CA GLU A 10 -6.43 12.32 4.89
C GLU A 10 -5.60 13.32 4.08
N ILE A 11 -5.46 13.07 2.78
CA ILE A 11 -4.77 13.95 1.85
C ILE A 11 -5.64 14.22 0.61
N PRO A 12 -5.54 15.41 0.00
CA PRO A 12 -6.35 15.74 -1.17
C PRO A 12 -5.92 14.93 -2.41
N CYS A 13 -6.87 14.62 -3.29
CA CYS A 13 -6.59 14.10 -4.64
C CYS A 13 -5.86 15.12 -5.52
N ALA A 14 -5.98 16.43 -5.20
CA ALA A 14 -5.07 17.47 -5.68
C ALA A 14 -3.71 17.38 -4.94
N PHE A 15 -3.07 16.22 -5.04
CA PHE A 15 -1.90 15.85 -4.24
C PHE A 15 -0.70 16.76 -4.53
N ASP A 16 -0.10 17.34 -3.48
CA ASP A 16 1.10 18.17 -3.61
C ASP A 16 2.35 17.32 -3.81
N ARG A 17 2.89 17.36 -5.03
CA ARG A 17 4.09 16.63 -5.44
C ARG A 17 5.39 17.15 -4.80
N LYS A 18 5.36 18.29 -4.11
CA LYS A 18 6.52 18.89 -3.44
C LYS A 18 6.55 18.58 -1.94
N GLY A 19 5.52 17.94 -1.40
CA GLY A 19 5.42 17.64 0.03
C GLY A 19 6.48 16.64 0.50
N ASN A 20 7.04 16.88 1.68
CA ASN A 20 7.83 15.86 2.38
C ASN A 20 6.89 14.77 2.94
N LEU A 21 7.22 13.50 2.70
CA LEU A 21 6.47 12.32 3.13
C LEU A 21 7.15 11.52 4.24
N ASP A 22 8.17 12.05 4.92
CA ASP A 22 8.88 11.36 6.02
C ASP A 22 7.94 10.89 7.14
N TRP A 23 6.82 11.59 7.33
CA TRP A 23 5.74 11.19 8.24
C TRP A 23 5.18 9.79 7.94
N ALA A 24 5.23 9.34 6.68
CA ALA A 24 4.79 8.00 6.29
C ALA A 24 5.63 6.88 6.94
N ALA A 25 6.89 7.16 7.28
CA ALA A 25 7.78 6.24 8.00
C ALA A 25 7.76 6.48 9.52
N ALA A 26 7.88 7.74 9.96
CA ALA A 26 8.03 8.09 11.37
C ALA A 26 6.71 7.98 12.18
N GLY A 27 5.57 8.19 11.53
CA GLY A 27 4.32 8.52 12.24
C GLY A 27 4.29 10.00 12.67
N GLY A 28 3.23 10.42 13.35
CA GLY A 28 2.99 11.84 13.66
C GLY A 28 2.20 12.57 12.56
N PRO A 29 2.04 13.90 12.65
CA PRO A 29 1.25 14.66 11.68
C PRO A 29 1.64 14.33 10.23
N PRO A 30 0.67 14.09 9.33
CA PRO A 30 -0.76 14.37 9.45
C PRO A 30 -1.61 13.26 10.08
N PHE A 31 -1.01 12.20 10.63
CA PHE A 31 -1.77 11.08 11.19
C PHE A 31 -2.55 11.45 12.45
N GLN A 32 -3.77 10.95 12.54
CA GLN A 32 -4.59 10.89 13.74
C GLN A 32 -4.75 9.43 14.17
N THR A 33 -4.54 9.12 15.45
CA THR A 33 -4.78 7.78 15.96
C THR A 33 -6.27 7.60 16.29
N VAL A 34 -6.91 6.66 15.61
CA VAL A 34 -8.34 6.36 15.73
C VAL A 34 -8.52 4.90 16.13
N ASP A 35 -9.47 4.63 17.01
CA ASP A 35 -9.91 3.26 17.27
C ASP A 35 -10.69 2.75 16.04
N LEU A 36 -10.32 1.60 15.49
CA LEU A 36 -10.95 1.00 14.31
C LEU A 36 -12.48 0.90 14.48
N PHE A 37 -12.97 0.61 15.69
CA PHE A 37 -14.40 0.48 15.97
C PHE A 37 -15.13 1.84 16.08
N LYS A 38 -14.38 2.95 16.07
CA LYS A 38 -14.91 4.32 16.06
C LYS A 38 -14.83 4.99 14.68
N ILE A 39 -14.27 4.31 13.67
CA ILE A 39 -14.31 4.81 12.30
C ILE A 39 -15.76 4.73 11.82
N GLU A 40 -16.26 5.81 11.23
CA GLU A 40 -17.62 5.88 10.69
C GLU A 40 -17.86 4.75 9.67
N GLN A 41 -19.03 4.10 9.76
CA GLN A 41 -19.38 2.97 8.89
C GLN A 41 -19.32 3.35 7.40
N PHE A 42 -19.73 4.57 7.05
CA PHE A 42 -19.65 5.07 5.67
C PHE A 42 -18.22 5.05 5.10
N THR A 43 -17.22 5.44 5.90
CA THR A 43 -15.80 5.41 5.52
C THR A 43 -15.33 3.98 5.27
N ILE A 44 -15.71 3.08 6.19
CA ILE A 44 -15.39 1.65 6.11
C ILE A 44 -16.02 1.00 4.87
N ASP A 45 -17.28 1.31 4.58
CA ASP A 45 -18.00 0.81 3.41
C ASP A 45 -17.39 1.34 2.12
N ARG A 46 -17.01 2.62 2.08
CA ARG A 46 -16.36 3.21 0.90
C ARG A 46 -15.00 2.58 0.60
N ILE A 47 -14.18 2.34 1.62
CA ILE A 47 -12.89 1.63 1.47
C ILE A 47 -13.14 0.21 0.96
N TRP A 48 -14.14 -0.49 1.51
CA TRP A 48 -14.48 -1.84 1.08
C TRP A 48 -14.99 -1.89 -0.37
N GLU A 49 -15.79 -0.91 -0.78
CA GLU A 49 -16.26 -0.75 -2.15
C GLU A 49 -15.08 -0.56 -3.13
N LEU A 50 -14.17 0.38 -2.83
CA LEU A 50 -12.96 0.61 -3.63
C LEU A 50 -12.10 -0.66 -3.73
N TYR A 51 -11.96 -1.39 -2.63
CA TYR A 51 -11.25 -2.67 -2.60
C TYR A 51 -11.89 -3.73 -3.48
N LYS A 52 -13.20 -3.95 -3.37
CA LYS A 52 -13.95 -4.89 -4.21
C LYS A 52 -13.87 -4.52 -5.69
N ASN A 53 -13.99 -3.24 -6.02
CA ASN A 53 -13.93 -2.79 -7.40
C ASN A 53 -12.52 -3.00 -7.99
N ALA A 54 -11.46 -2.79 -7.21
CA ALA A 54 -10.09 -2.98 -7.68
C ALA A 54 -9.66 -4.44 -7.81
N TYR A 55 -10.13 -5.32 -6.90
CA TYR A 55 -9.64 -6.69 -6.80
C TYR A 55 -10.68 -7.78 -7.07
N GLY A 56 -11.97 -7.44 -7.13
CA GLY A 56 -13.06 -8.40 -7.30
C GLY A 56 -13.06 -9.08 -8.66
N GLU A 57 -12.53 -8.43 -9.69
CA GLU A 57 -12.40 -9.00 -11.04
C GLU A 57 -11.10 -9.80 -11.24
N LEU A 58 -10.12 -9.69 -10.34
CA LEU A 58 -8.74 -10.15 -10.57
C LEU A 58 -8.45 -11.60 -10.17
N SER A 59 -9.41 -12.35 -9.60
CA SER A 59 -9.14 -13.69 -9.07
C SER A 59 -10.39 -14.52 -8.79
N LYS A 60 -10.19 -15.79 -8.44
CA LYS A 60 -11.20 -16.72 -7.89
C LYS A 60 -11.84 -16.24 -6.56
N GLY A 61 -11.40 -15.10 -6.03
CA GLY A 61 -11.91 -14.50 -4.79
C GLY A 61 -10.95 -13.44 -4.23
N LEU A 62 -11.47 -12.57 -3.36
CA LEU A 62 -10.69 -11.48 -2.78
C LEU A 62 -9.58 -11.98 -1.83
N PHE A 63 -8.44 -11.28 -1.83
CA PHE A 63 -7.35 -11.52 -0.88
C PHE A 63 -7.81 -11.31 0.57
N LEU A 64 -8.59 -10.25 0.82
CA LEU A 64 -9.29 -10.00 2.07
C LEU A 64 -10.76 -10.39 1.91
N ARG A 65 -11.32 -11.11 2.89
CA ARG A 65 -12.72 -11.59 2.80
C ARG A 65 -13.73 -10.71 3.54
N ASN A 66 -13.26 -9.82 4.40
CA ASN A 66 -14.09 -8.92 5.17
C ASN A 66 -13.31 -7.67 5.56
N VAL A 67 -14.05 -6.67 6.04
CA VAL A 67 -13.50 -5.36 6.38
C VAL A 67 -12.62 -5.39 7.63
N PHE A 68 -12.89 -6.28 8.58
CA PHE A 68 -12.03 -6.50 9.76
C PHE A 68 -10.61 -6.95 9.41
N SER A 69 -10.40 -7.46 8.20
CA SER A 69 -9.07 -7.84 7.72
C SER A 69 -8.13 -6.63 7.54
N PHE A 70 -8.68 -5.41 7.51
CA PHE A 70 -7.87 -4.18 7.47
C PHE A 70 -7.18 -3.85 8.79
N GLN A 71 -7.59 -4.45 9.92
CA GLN A 71 -7.00 -4.17 11.24
C GLN A 71 -5.48 -4.41 11.29
N LYS A 72 -4.93 -5.26 10.42
CA LYS A 72 -3.49 -5.53 10.34
C LYS A 72 -2.68 -4.38 9.75
N TYR A 73 -3.33 -3.39 9.15
CA TYR A 73 -2.71 -2.19 8.61
C TYR A 73 -2.83 -1.09 9.65
N VAL A 74 -1.68 -0.64 10.13
CA VAL A 74 -1.60 0.35 11.20
C VAL A 74 -1.69 1.78 10.68
N ARG A 75 -1.46 2.00 9.38
CA ARG A 75 -1.42 3.32 8.75
C ARG A 75 -2.28 3.34 7.50
N TRP A 76 -3.27 4.21 7.51
CA TRP A 76 -4.25 4.38 6.46
C TRP A 76 -4.09 5.78 5.87
N ILE A 77 -3.73 5.84 4.60
CA ILE A 77 -3.67 7.10 3.87
C ILE A 77 -4.88 7.14 2.95
N LEU A 78 -5.77 8.09 3.18
CA LEU A 78 -7.05 8.24 2.49
C LEU A 78 -6.95 9.46 1.56
N PHE A 79 -7.16 9.23 0.27
CA PHE A 79 -7.16 10.29 -0.73
C PHE A 79 -8.60 10.75 -0.91
N VAL A 80 -8.87 12.00 -0.55
CA VAL A 80 -10.21 12.58 -0.56
C VAL A 80 -10.34 13.64 -1.65
N ASN A 81 -11.51 13.74 -2.27
CA ASN A 81 -11.84 14.83 -3.18
C ASN A 81 -12.27 16.10 -2.42
N ASP A 82 -12.63 17.16 -3.13
CA ASP A 82 -13.04 18.45 -2.54
C ASP A 82 -14.29 18.33 -1.64
N SER A 83 -15.13 17.33 -1.88
CA SER A 83 -16.31 17.00 -1.07
C SER A 83 -16.01 16.02 0.07
N LYS A 84 -14.73 15.78 0.39
CA LYS A 84 -14.28 14.84 1.44
C LYS A 84 -14.67 13.38 1.21
N ILE A 85 -15.03 13.01 -0.02
CA ILE A 85 -15.30 11.61 -0.37
C ILE A 85 -13.97 10.92 -0.66
N ILE A 86 -13.76 9.75 -0.05
CA ILE A 86 -12.60 8.90 -0.29
C ILE A 86 -12.67 8.33 -1.72
N GLU A 87 -11.69 8.67 -2.54
CA GLU A 87 -11.57 8.17 -3.92
C GLU A 87 -10.40 7.21 -4.10
N ALA A 88 -9.45 7.19 -3.15
CA ALA A 88 -8.37 6.23 -3.14
C ALA A 88 -7.84 5.98 -1.72
N PHE A 89 -7.10 4.90 -1.53
CA PHE A 89 -6.41 4.64 -0.26
C PHE A 89 -5.13 3.84 -0.44
N ALA A 90 -4.17 4.06 0.46
CA ALA A 90 -2.94 3.29 0.58
C ALA A 90 -2.75 2.84 2.04
N PHE A 91 -2.72 1.52 2.26
CA PHE A 91 -2.65 0.93 3.59
C PHE A 91 -1.29 0.29 3.84
N PHE A 92 -0.69 0.66 4.96
CA PHE A 92 0.63 0.21 5.37
C PHE A 92 0.55 -0.57 6.69
N LYS A 93 1.48 -1.51 6.83
CA LYS A 93 1.65 -2.29 8.07
C LYS A 93 3.08 -2.14 8.58
N LYS A 94 3.25 -2.32 9.90
CA LYS A 94 4.59 -2.43 10.48
C LYS A 94 5.27 -3.70 9.99
N HIS A 95 6.57 -3.59 9.77
CA HIS A 95 7.48 -4.67 9.43
C HIS A 95 8.80 -4.47 10.18
N GLN A 96 9.55 -5.54 10.41
CA GLN A 96 10.89 -5.43 11.03
C GLN A 96 11.88 -4.59 10.19
N ASN A 97 11.59 -4.42 8.90
CA ASN A 97 12.39 -3.66 7.94
C ASN A 97 11.77 -2.28 7.62
N GLY A 98 10.84 -1.80 8.46
CA GLY A 98 10.18 -0.50 8.30
C GLY A 98 8.66 -0.61 8.07
N THR A 99 8.11 0.33 7.30
CA THR A 99 6.68 0.47 7.01
C THR A 99 6.38 -0.07 5.61
N LYS A 100 5.68 -1.21 5.56
CA LYS A 100 5.41 -1.92 4.31
C LYS A 100 4.04 -1.58 3.74
N LEU A 101 3.98 -1.11 2.49
CA LEU A 101 2.73 -0.99 1.73
C LEU A 101 2.10 -2.39 1.57
N GLY A 102 0.84 -2.49 1.97
CA GLY A 102 0.08 -3.72 1.95
C GLY A 102 -0.97 -3.77 0.86
N ILE A 103 -1.83 -2.75 0.78
CA ILE A 103 -2.90 -2.64 -0.21
C ILE A 103 -2.96 -1.20 -0.71
N ILE A 104 -3.24 -1.05 -1.99
CA ILE A 104 -3.53 0.24 -2.59
C ILE A 104 -4.68 0.11 -3.58
N CYS A 105 -5.61 1.05 -3.54
CA CYS A 105 -6.75 1.13 -4.45
C CYS A 105 -6.99 2.58 -4.84
N ALA A 106 -7.46 2.80 -6.06
CA ALA A 106 -8.00 4.08 -6.51
C ALA A 106 -9.28 3.85 -7.31
N ASN A 107 -10.18 4.81 -7.28
CA ASN A 107 -11.30 4.87 -8.20
C ASN A 107 -10.77 5.16 -9.61
N PHE A 108 -10.54 4.13 -10.41
CA PHE A 108 -9.95 4.27 -11.74
C PHE A 108 -10.81 5.05 -12.74
N LYS A 109 -12.09 5.32 -12.43
CA LYS A 109 -12.95 6.23 -13.20
C LYS A 109 -12.62 7.71 -12.94
N LYS A 110 -11.82 8.01 -11.92
CA LYS A 110 -11.42 9.34 -11.48
C LYS A 110 -9.91 9.51 -11.69
N MET A 111 -9.55 10.33 -12.68
CA MET A 111 -8.16 10.49 -13.11
C MET A 111 -7.28 11.10 -12.03
N ASP A 112 -7.80 12.12 -11.35
CA ASP A 112 -7.19 12.78 -10.20
C ASP A 112 -6.85 11.80 -9.08
N ALA A 113 -7.79 10.94 -8.68
CA ALA A 113 -7.56 9.95 -7.62
C ALA A 113 -6.46 8.93 -8.00
N ARG A 114 -6.47 8.47 -9.26
CA ARG A 114 -5.46 7.55 -9.77
C ARG A 114 -4.08 8.22 -9.80
N ASP A 115 -4.00 9.42 -10.33
CA ASP A 115 -2.73 10.12 -10.51
C ASP A 115 -2.15 10.55 -9.15
N ALA A 116 -2.99 10.98 -8.21
CA ALA A 116 -2.61 11.25 -6.82
C ALA A 116 -1.96 10.04 -6.14
N VAL A 117 -2.56 8.85 -6.29
CA VAL A 117 -1.99 7.61 -5.75
C VAL A 117 -0.64 7.28 -6.37
N ILE A 118 -0.51 7.40 -7.70
CA ILE A 118 0.74 7.08 -8.38
C ILE A 118 1.84 8.08 -7.99
N ASP A 119 1.53 9.37 -7.95
CA ASP A 119 2.48 10.40 -7.55
C ASP A 119 2.89 10.24 -6.09
N PHE A 120 1.94 9.95 -5.20
CA PHE A 120 2.22 9.60 -3.81
C PHE A 120 3.16 8.39 -3.71
N LEU A 121 2.89 7.31 -4.45
CA LEU A 121 3.76 6.12 -4.45
C LEU A 121 5.16 6.42 -4.96
N ARG A 122 5.27 7.23 -6.03
CA ARG A 122 6.56 7.65 -6.58
C ARG A 122 7.41 8.38 -5.55
N LEU A 123 6.80 9.20 -4.70
CA LEU A 123 7.50 9.93 -3.65
C LEU A 123 7.74 9.06 -2.40
N VAL A 124 6.72 8.36 -1.92
CA VAL A 124 6.77 7.67 -0.62
C VAL A 124 7.79 6.54 -0.62
N PHE A 125 8.05 5.88 -1.76
CA PHE A 125 9.08 4.85 -1.85
C PHE A 125 10.51 5.39 -1.82
N HIS A 126 10.72 6.70 -1.89
CA HIS A 126 12.03 7.31 -1.61
C HIS A 126 12.25 7.60 -0.12
N VAL A 127 11.22 7.48 0.71
CA VAL A 127 11.33 7.66 2.17
C VAL A 127 12.01 6.44 2.76
N GLU A 128 13.03 6.67 3.57
CA GLU A 128 13.75 5.61 4.28
C GLU A 128 12.80 4.83 5.20
N GLY A 129 12.92 3.50 5.17
CA GLY A 129 12.04 2.60 5.89
C GLY A 129 10.69 2.35 5.20
N VAL A 130 10.36 2.97 4.06
CA VAL A 130 9.12 2.68 3.33
C VAL A 130 9.39 1.79 2.13
N PHE A 131 8.62 0.70 2.00
CA PHE A 131 8.78 -0.25 0.91
C PHE A 131 7.49 -1.03 0.64
N GLY A 132 7.41 -1.74 -0.49
CA GLY A 132 6.19 -2.44 -0.91
C GLY A 132 6.42 -3.46 -2.00
N GLU A 133 5.41 -4.31 -2.25
CA GLU A 133 5.38 -5.20 -3.41
C GLU A 133 4.38 -4.65 -4.42
N VAL A 134 4.78 -4.53 -5.69
CA VAL A 134 3.94 -4.03 -6.79
C VAL A 134 3.88 -5.06 -7.94
N SER A 135 2.84 -4.99 -8.77
CA SER A 135 2.70 -5.78 -10.00
C SER A 135 1.90 -5.03 -11.07
N ASP A 136 1.94 -5.57 -12.27
CA ASP A 136 1.02 -5.25 -13.37
C ASP A 136 0.97 -3.74 -13.68
N ARG A 137 -0.23 -3.16 -13.64
CA ARG A 137 -0.48 -1.75 -13.97
C ARG A 137 0.22 -0.79 -13.01
N VAL A 138 0.36 -1.15 -11.74
CA VAL A 138 1.04 -0.28 -10.76
C VAL A 138 2.53 -0.28 -11.02
N GLU A 139 3.12 -1.46 -11.25
CA GLU A 139 4.53 -1.59 -11.59
C GLU A 139 4.89 -0.78 -12.84
N ALA A 140 4.09 -0.87 -13.91
CA ALA A 140 4.30 -0.12 -15.15
C ALA A 140 4.32 1.41 -14.94
N ARG A 141 3.63 1.93 -13.91
CA ARG A 141 3.60 3.36 -13.59
C ARG A 141 4.75 3.80 -12.67
N LEU A 142 5.36 2.86 -11.95
CA LEU A 142 6.45 3.13 -10.99
C LEU A 142 7.84 2.79 -11.55
N SER A 143 7.94 1.87 -12.50
CA SER A 143 9.21 1.44 -13.09
C SER A 143 10.00 2.65 -13.61
N GLY A 144 11.24 2.80 -13.15
CA GLY A 144 12.12 3.93 -13.47
C GLY A 144 11.94 5.18 -12.58
N TYR A 145 10.94 5.21 -11.70
CA TYR A 145 10.67 6.35 -10.80
C TYR A 145 10.98 6.06 -9.33
N VAL A 146 11.06 4.79 -8.94
CA VAL A 146 11.24 4.37 -7.55
C VAL A 146 12.44 3.45 -7.39
N PRO A 147 13.07 3.39 -6.21
CA PRO A 147 14.15 2.44 -5.94
C PRO A 147 13.61 1.00 -6.04
N ILE A 148 14.35 0.14 -6.74
CA ILE A 148 14.04 -1.29 -6.85
C ILE A 148 14.89 -2.03 -5.82
N VAL A 149 14.26 -2.90 -5.03
CA VAL A 149 14.95 -3.75 -4.05
C VAL A 149 15.44 -5.00 -4.75
N ASP A 150 16.71 -5.36 -4.53
CA ASP A 150 17.30 -6.62 -5.02
C ASP A 150 16.40 -7.82 -4.63
N PRO A 151 16.00 -8.70 -5.57
CA PRO A 151 15.16 -9.86 -5.28
C PRO A 151 15.71 -10.81 -4.20
N GLN A 152 17.03 -10.90 -4.01
CA GLN A 152 17.65 -11.65 -2.92
C GLN A 152 17.40 -10.99 -1.55
N LEU A 153 17.42 -9.66 -1.48
CA LEU A 153 17.01 -8.92 -0.29
C LEU A 153 15.50 -9.07 -0.06
N ALA A 154 14.69 -9.01 -1.12
CA ALA A 154 13.25 -9.27 -1.04
C ALA A 154 12.95 -10.67 -0.48
N LYS A 155 13.73 -11.70 -0.85
CA LYS A 155 13.63 -13.06 -0.30
C LYS A 155 13.83 -13.08 1.21
N ARG A 156 14.81 -12.33 1.72
CA ARG A 156 15.08 -12.21 3.17
C ARG A 156 13.96 -11.45 3.89
N ILE A 157 13.51 -10.33 3.33
CA ILE A 157 12.41 -9.51 3.87
C ILE A 157 11.11 -10.31 3.97
N LEU A 158 10.83 -11.16 2.99
CA LEU A 158 9.57 -11.92 2.91
C LEU A 158 9.57 -13.23 3.71
N HIS A 159 10.72 -13.67 4.23
CA HIS A 159 10.83 -14.89 5.02
C HIS A 159 9.78 -14.91 6.17
N PRO A 160 9.05 -16.03 6.38
CA PRO A 160 9.25 -17.38 5.83
C PRO A 160 8.54 -17.66 4.49
N LYS A 161 8.00 -16.64 3.81
CA LYS A 161 7.31 -16.87 2.53
C LYS A 161 8.29 -17.31 1.45
N GLN A 162 7.92 -18.36 0.73
CA GLN A 162 8.69 -18.83 -0.42
C GLN A 162 8.43 -17.93 -1.62
N ILE A 163 9.52 -17.55 -2.30
CA ILE A 163 9.50 -16.83 -3.57
C ILE A 163 10.47 -17.49 -4.54
N GLN A 164 10.16 -17.43 -5.83
CA GLN A 164 11.06 -17.85 -6.91
C GLN A 164 11.51 -16.60 -7.66
N ILE A 165 12.80 -16.31 -7.64
CA ILE A 165 13.38 -15.15 -8.33
C ILE A 165 13.39 -15.43 -9.83
N ASP A 166 12.94 -14.47 -10.61
CA ASP A 166 12.91 -14.54 -12.06
C ASP A 166 14.29 -14.22 -12.65
N GLY A 167 14.58 -14.72 -13.86
CA GLY A 167 15.87 -14.49 -14.53
C GLY A 167 16.15 -13.05 -14.95
N ASP A 168 15.19 -12.14 -14.79
CA ASP A 168 15.34 -10.71 -15.13
C ASP A 168 16.00 -9.87 -14.02
N GLY A 169 16.30 -10.48 -12.87
CA GLY A 169 17.05 -9.82 -11.78
C GLY A 169 16.28 -8.75 -11.02
N LYS A 170 15.00 -8.50 -11.33
CA LYS A 170 14.15 -7.50 -10.63
C LYS A 170 12.85 -8.07 -10.09
N HIS A 171 12.40 -9.22 -10.60
CA HIS A 171 11.14 -9.82 -10.20
C HIS A 171 11.31 -11.13 -9.45
N TYR A 172 10.22 -11.51 -8.79
CA TYR A 172 10.02 -12.85 -8.27
C TYR A 172 8.54 -13.21 -8.39
N THR A 173 8.26 -14.51 -8.42
CA THR A 173 6.91 -15.05 -8.31
C THR A 173 6.67 -15.58 -6.90
N ARG A 174 5.43 -15.47 -6.42
CA ARG A 174 4.99 -16.13 -5.19
C ARG A 174 3.50 -16.42 -5.20
N ASP A 175 3.10 -17.41 -4.43
CA ASP A 175 1.70 -17.71 -4.21
C ASP A 175 1.07 -16.71 -3.22
N LEU A 176 -0.08 -16.16 -3.62
CA LEU A 176 -0.95 -15.35 -2.79
C LEU A 176 -2.21 -16.13 -2.49
N ARG A 177 -2.47 -16.31 -1.19
CA ARG A 177 -3.71 -16.92 -0.69
C ARG A 177 -4.95 -16.36 -1.39
N ASN A 178 -5.77 -17.24 -1.95
CA ASN A 178 -7.01 -16.95 -2.72
C ASN A 178 -6.81 -16.27 -4.08
N ILE A 179 -5.59 -15.91 -4.47
CA ILE A 179 -5.30 -15.26 -5.76
C ILE A 179 -4.56 -16.25 -6.69
N GLY A 180 -3.58 -16.98 -6.15
CA GLY A 180 -2.67 -17.85 -6.88
C GLY A 180 -1.28 -17.23 -7.07
N VAL A 181 -0.52 -17.79 -8.00
CA VAL A 181 0.84 -17.35 -8.31
C VAL A 181 0.81 -15.99 -9.00
N VAL A 182 1.55 -15.03 -8.46
CA VAL A 182 1.68 -13.68 -9.03
C VAL A 182 3.14 -13.30 -9.16
N LYS A 183 3.46 -12.56 -10.23
CA LYS A 183 4.74 -11.89 -10.41
C LYS A 183 4.75 -10.57 -9.65
N LYS A 184 5.85 -10.27 -8.95
CA LYS A 184 5.99 -9.08 -8.09
C LYS A 184 7.38 -8.47 -8.26
N MET A 185 7.43 -7.15 -8.08
CA MET A 185 8.66 -6.38 -7.86
C MET A 185 8.59 -5.76 -6.47
N MET A 186 9.68 -5.82 -5.71
CA MET A 186 9.78 -5.09 -4.45
C MET A 186 10.43 -3.73 -4.71
N VAL A 187 9.82 -2.67 -4.19
CA VAL A 187 10.25 -1.28 -4.37
C VAL A 187 10.35 -0.56 -3.04
N GLY A 188 11.19 0.48 -3.01
CA GLY A 188 11.38 1.37 -1.86
C GLY A 188 12.72 1.19 -1.15
N LYS A 189 12.81 1.71 0.07
CA LYS A 189 14.03 1.74 0.89
C LYS A 189 13.82 1.01 2.23
N PRO A 190 13.71 -0.32 2.26
CA PRO A 190 13.65 -1.07 3.51
C PRO A 190 14.91 -0.83 4.36
N VAL A 191 14.74 -0.83 5.68
CA VAL A 191 15.83 -0.67 6.68
C VAL A 191 16.13 -1.98 7.40
N ASN A 192 17.17 -2.00 8.23
CA ASN A 192 17.59 -3.17 9.00
C ASN A 192 17.87 -4.40 8.11
N LEU A 193 18.48 -4.15 6.96
CA LEU A 193 19.00 -5.20 6.09
C LEU A 193 20.46 -5.49 6.45
N PRO A 194 20.89 -6.77 6.45
CA PRO A 194 22.28 -7.14 6.64
C PRO A 194 23.16 -6.74 5.44
#